data_AF-A0A9J5XCV0-F1
#
_entry.id   AF-A0A9J5XCV0-F1
#
_cell.length_a   1.000
_cell.length_b   1.000
_cell.length_c   1.000
_cell.angle_alpha   90.00
_cell.angle_beta   90.00
_cell.angle_gamma   90.00
#
_symmetry.space_group_name_H-M   'P 1'
#
loop_
_entity.id
_entity.type
_entity.pdbx_description
1 polymer ?
#
loop_
_entity_poly.entity_id
_entity_poly.type
_entity_poly.pdbx_seq_one_letter_code
_entity_poly.pdbx_strand_id
1 'polypeptide(L)' 'MKDDEFFYVIDTDNVARLRNVVWVHTHCKYTYREFSDVVCFDTTYLMNQWRMPFASFVGVN' A
#
# COMPACT_ATOMS: atom_id res chain seq x y z
N MET A 1 15.39 -14.73 2.62
CA MET A 1 14.75 -14.79 1.30
C MET A 1 14.66 -13.36 0.81
N LYS A 2 15.37 -12.99 -0.27
CA LYS A 2 15.41 -11.61 -0.77
C LYS A 2 14.11 -11.34 -1.53
N ASP A 3 13.47 -10.22 -1.26
CA ASP A 3 12.22 -9.80 -1.92
C ASP A 3 12.59 -9.13 -3.26
N ASP A 4 13.00 -9.95 -4.23
CA ASP A 4 13.65 -9.49 -5.47
C ASP A 4 12.73 -8.64 -6.37
N GLU A 5 11.41 -8.78 -6.22
CA GLU A 5 10.41 -7.92 -6.86
C GLU A 5 9.70 -7.00 -5.86
N PHE A 6 10.30 -6.61 -4.74
CA PHE A 6 9.71 -5.59 -3.89
C PHE A 6 9.44 -4.30 -4.69
N PHE A 7 8.23 -3.77 -4.61
CA PHE A 7 7.83 -2.56 -5.30
C PHE A 7 7.41 -1.50 -4.30
N TYR A 8 7.87 -0.26 -4.50
CA TYR A 8 7.39 0.88 -3.73
C TYR A 8 7.36 2.14 -4.59
N VAL A 9 6.44 3.04 -4.27
CA VAL A 9 6.35 4.39 -4.83
C VAL A 9 6.07 5.36 -3.69
N ILE A 10 6.81 6.46 -3.70
CA ILE A 10 6.64 7.56 -2.76
C ILE A 10 6.30 8.80 -3.56
N ASP A 11 5.22 9.49 -3.19
CA ASP A 11 4.81 10.76 -3.75
C ASP A 11 5.01 11.86 -2.71
N THR A 12 5.70 12.93 -3.10
CA THR A 12 5.97 14.11 -2.27
C THR A 12 5.46 15.37 -2.94
N ASP A 13 5.05 16.36 -2.14
CA ASP A 13 4.65 17.66 -2.65
C ASP A 13 5.87 18.52 -3.10
N ASN A 14 5.58 19.73 -3.56
CA ASN A 14 6.57 20.72 -4.01
C ASN A 14 7.48 21.26 -2.88
N VAL A 15 7.20 20.93 -1.62
CA VAL A 15 8.02 21.25 -0.44
C VAL A 15 8.56 19.98 0.23
N ALA A 16 8.64 18.87 -0.51
CA ALA A 16 9.18 17.58 -0.12
C ALA A 16 8.47 16.92 1.09
N ARG A 17 7.19 17.24 1.32
CA ARG A 17 6.36 16.56 2.32
C ARG A 17 5.73 15.30 1.74
N LEU A 18 5.68 14.25 2.55
CA LEU A 18 5.07 12.97 2.17
C LEU A 18 3.58 13.13 1.91
N ARG A 19 3.12 12.74 0.71
CA ARG A 19 1.70 12.73 0.34
C ARG A 19 1.14 11.32 0.34
N ASN A 20 1.78 10.43 -0.41
CA ASN A 20 1.31 9.06 -0.60
C ASN A 20 2.49 8.09 -0.54
N VAL A 21 2.25 6.90 -0.02
CA VAL A 21 3.19 5.79 -0.08
C VAL A 21 2.42 4.54 -0.49
N VAL A 22 2.97 3.82 -1.45
CA VAL A 22 2.53 2.48 -1.83
C VAL A 22 3.73 1.55 -1.71
N TRP A 23 3.56 0.38 -1.11
CA TRP A 23 4.54 -0.70 -1.14
C TRP A 23 3.83 -2.04 -1.36
N VAL A 24 4.50 -2.95 -2.07
CA VAL A 24 3.98 -4.28 -2.40
C VAL A 24 5.13 -5.29 -2.32
N HIS A 25 4.95 -6.32 -1.50
CA HIS A 25 5.87 -7.46 -1.41
C HIS A 25 5.71 -8.42 -2.59
N THR A 26 6.79 -9.09 -3.02
CA THR A 26 6.74 -10.09 -4.13
C THR A 26 5.69 -11.16 -3.87
N HIS A 27 5.60 -11.65 -2.62
CA HIS A 27 4.58 -12.63 -2.20
C HIS A 27 3.17 -12.16 -2.56
N CYS A 28 2.82 -10.91 -2.26
CA CYS A 28 1.48 -10.38 -2.49
C CYS A 28 1.14 -10.30 -3.99
N LYS A 29 2.14 -10.03 -4.84
CA LYS A 29 1.95 -10.06 -6.30
C LYS A 29 1.69 -11.47 -6.80
N TYR A 30 2.40 -12.45 -6.25
CA TYR A 30 2.22 -13.86 -6.60
C TYR A 30 0.84 -14.35 -6.18
N THR A 31 0.44 -14.13 -4.93
CA THR A 31 -0.89 -14.53 -4.45
C THR A 31 -2.02 -13.83 -5.22
N TYR A 32 -1.86 -12.55 -5.56
CA TYR A 32 -2.84 -11.86 -6.39
C TYR A 32 -2.98 -12.48 -7.79
N ARG A 33 -1.88 -12.89 -8.44
CA ARG A 33 -1.92 -13.58 -9.74
C ARG A 33 -2.64 -14.93 -9.66
N GLU A 34 -2.37 -15.69 -8.60
CA GLU A 34 -2.91 -17.05 -8.44
C GLU A 34 -4.40 -17.05 -8.05
N PHE A 35 -4.79 -16.18 -7.11
CA PHE A 35 -6.14 -16.22 -6.54
C PHE A 35 -7.07 -15.16 -7.14
N SER A 36 -6.56 -14.19 -7.90
CA SER A 36 -7.33 -13.03 -8.40
C SER A 36 -8.15 -12.35 -7.27
N ASP A 37 -7.59 -12.35 -6.07
CA ASP A 37 -8.28 -12.02 -4.84
C ASP A 37 -8.60 -10.51 -4.73
N VAL A 38 -9.62 -10.17 -3.94
CA VAL A 38 -10.14 -8.81 -3.81
C VAL A 38 -9.18 -7.95 -3.00
N VAL A 39 -8.79 -6.80 -3.55
CA VAL A 39 -8.07 -5.76 -2.81
C VAL A 39 -9.10 -4.85 -2.14
N CYS A 40 -9.26 -4.98 -0.82
CA CYS A 40 -10.11 -4.08 -0.04
C CYS A 40 -9.31 -2.84 0.39
N PHE A 41 -9.88 -1.67 0.10
CA PHE A 41 -9.37 -0.38 0.57
C PHE A 41 -10.14 0.01 1.83
N ASP A 42 -9.51 -0.17 2.99
CA ASP A 42 -10.07 0.39 4.21
C ASP A 42 -9.65 1.85 4.32
N THR A 43 -10.55 2.78 3.99
CA THR A 43 -10.35 4.22 4.18
C THR A 43 -10.83 4.70 5.56
N THR A 44 -11.17 3.81 6.50
CA THR A 44 -11.74 4.19 7.79
C THR A 44 -10.76 4.82 8.78
N TYR A 45 -9.48 5.04 8.42
CA TYR A 45 -8.60 5.89 9.22
C TYR A 45 -8.87 7.38 8.97
N LEU A 46 -10.12 7.78 9.23
CA LEU A 46 -10.45 9.15 9.60
C LEU A 46 -9.64 9.49 10.86
N MET A 47 -8.66 10.38 10.66
CA MET A 47 -8.01 11.19 11.70
C MET A 47 -6.94 10.47 12.54
N ASN A 48 -5.81 10.12 11.90
CA ASN A 48 -4.54 10.23 12.61
C ASN A 48 -4.40 11.66 13.16
N GLN A 49 -3.71 11.88 14.27
CA GLN A 49 -3.35 13.22 14.77
C GLN A 49 -2.67 14.10 13.70
N TRP A 50 -2.15 13.48 12.65
CA TRP A 50 -1.51 14.10 11.49
C TRP A 50 -2.46 14.45 10.32
N ARG A 51 -3.77 14.17 10.43
CA ARG A 51 -4.78 14.36 9.36
C ARG A 51 -4.37 13.78 8.00
N MET A 52 -3.55 12.73 8.02
CA MET A 52 -3.08 12.06 6.80
C MET A 52 -4.03 10.91 6.49
N PRO A 53 -4.69 10.89 5.31
CA PRO A 53 -5.50 9.76 4.90
C PRO A 53 -4.58 8.54 4.76
N PHE A 54 -4.86 7.50 5.54
CA PHE A 54 -4.17 6.23 5.45
C PHE A 54 -5.17 5.20 4.95
N ALA A 55 -4.85 4.54 3.83
CA ALA A 55 -5.65 3.44 3.30
C ALA A 55 -4.76 2.20 3.25
N SER A 56 -5.02 1.22 4.12
CA SER A 56 -4.31 -0.05 4.08
C SER A 56 -4.85 -0.92 2.95
N PHE A 57 -3.94 -1.51 2.16
CA PHE A 57 -4.24 -2.55 1.21
C PHE A 57 -4.08 -3.89 1.90
N VAL A 58 -5.17 -4.63 2.10
CA VAL A 58 -5.14 -5.99 2.66
C VAL A 58 -5.79 -6.93 1.66
N GLY A 59 -5.04 -7.93 1.20
CA GLY A 59 -5.62 -9.07 0.46
C GLY A 59 -6.20 -10.07 1.46
N VAL A 60 -7.34 -10.67 1.13
CA VAL A 60 -8.11 -11.54 2.03
C VAL A 60 -8.44 -12.83 1.30
N ASN A 61 -7.64 -13.87 1.50
CA ASN A 61 -7.88 -15.19 0.90
C ASN A 61 -9.11 -15.87 1.51
#